data_AF-A0A7C1VVP8-F1
#
_entry.id   AF-A0A7C1VVP8-F1
#
_cell.length_a   1.000
_cell.length_b   1.000
_cell.length_c   1.000
_cell.angle_alpha   90.00
_cell.angle_beta   90.00
_cell.angle_gamma   90.00
#
_symmetry.space_group_name_H-M   'P 1'
#
loop_
_entity.id
_entity.type
_entity.pdbx_description
1 polymer ?
#
loop_
_entity_poly.entity_id
_entity_poly.type
_entity_poly.pdbx_seq_one_letter_code
_entity_poly.pdbx_strand_id
1 'polypeptide(L)'
;MTNSLKTHLQTILVLLACLLSSACDKSPSNESKQQAEESKSSDIIELNNANVKAFSEQISQHYLELQAALLDSFYAAREADNSYEFIQFRNRYWTDEYIKLKNKYTAAFNKNKAFLADHPSAQLYAIFENLIYIGLDLKNGFLDANEEQMQSAIDAAERDKQKVLQIMKDIR
;
A
#
# COMPACT_ATOMS: atom_id res chain seq x y z
N MET A 1 36.17 -50.40 2.17
CA MET A 1 35.30 -49.20 2.18
C MET A 1 33.96 -49.52 1.55
N THR A 2 32.97 -50.05 2.30
CA THR A 2 31.61 -50.29 1.73
C THR A 2 30.48 -50.42 2.77
N ASN A 3 30.78 -50.64 4.07
CA ASN A 3 29.72 -50.84 5.07
C ASN A 3 29.30 -49.56 5.82
N SER A 4 30.22 -48.63 6.09
CA SER A 4 29.89 -47.38 6.80
C SER A 4 29.04 -46.41 5.95
N LEU A 5 29.27 -46.36 4.63
CA LEU A 5 28.48 -45.51 3.73
C LEU A 5 27.02 -46.01 3.61
N LYS A 6 26.81 -47.33 3.67
CA LYS A 6 25.47 -47.95 3.64
C LYS A 6 24.69 -47.68 4.93
N THR A 7 25.35 -47.73 6.09
CA THR A 7 24.70 -47.44 7.38
C THR A 7 24.31 -45.98 7.51
N HIS A 8 25.10 -45.04 6.96
CA HIS A 8 24.76 -43.62 6.93
C HIS A 8 23.63 -43.30 5.93
N LEU A 9 23.62 -43.96 4.77
CA LEU A 9 22.53 -43.81 3.80
C LEU A 9 21.20 -44.37 4.33
N GLN A 10 21.23 -45.49 5.06
CA GLN A 10 20.04 -46.04 5.73
C GLN A 10 19.54 -45.16 6.88
N THR A 11 20.44 -44.54 7.67
CA THR A 11 20.01 -43.62 8.74
C THR A 11 19.41 -42.34 8.18
N ILE A 12 19.94 -41.80 7.08
CA ILE A 12 19.36 -40.63 6.39
C ILE A 12 17.98 -40.95 5.81
N LEU A 13 17.79 -42.14 5.22
CA LEU A 13 16.50 -42.55 4.64
C LEU A 13 15.40 -42.72 5.70
N VAL A 14 15.74 -43.20 6.89
CA VAL A 14 14.80 -43.34 8.02
C VAL A 14 14.44 -41.98 8.63
N LEU A 15 15.41 -41.05 8.71
CA LEU A 15 15.16 -39.67 9.16
C LEU A 15 14.26 -38.89 8.18
N LEU A 16 14.41 -39.11 6.88
CA LEU A 16 13.53 -38.50 5.86
C LEU A 16 12.09 -39.02 5.95
N ALA A 17 11.90 -40.30 6.29
CA ALA A 17 10.58 -40.90 6.44
C ALA A 17 9.83 -40.40 7.69
N CYS A 18 10.53 -40.01 8.76
CA CYS A 18 9.92 -39.42 9.95
C CYS A 18 9.45 -37.97 9.75
N LEU A 19 10.01 -37.24 8.76
CA LEU A 19 9.61 -35.85 8.46
C LEU A 19 8.33 -35.75 7.62
N LEU A 20 7.84 -36.86 7.06
CA LEU A 20 6.63 -36.91 6.23
C LEU A 20 5.35 -37.24 7.01
N SER A 21 5.44 -37.48 8.32
CA SER A 21 4.32 -37.93 9.16
C SER A 21 3.68 -36.82 10.01
N SER A 22 3.87 -35.56 9.64
CA SER A 22 3.14 -34.40 10.20
C SER A 22 2.30 -33.71 9.14
N ALA A 23 1.50 -34.49 8.41
CA ALA A 23 0.34 -34.00 7.67
C ALA A 23 -0.91 -34.62 8.28
N CYS A 24 -1.14 -34.33 9.57
CA CYS A 24 -2.40 -34.64 10.22
C CYS A 24 -3.39 -33.51 9.93
N ASP A 25 -4.12 -33.71 8.85
CA ASP A 25 -5.55 -33.49 8.69
C ASP A 25 -6.20 -32.52 9.70
N LYS A 26 -6.26 -31.25 9.31
CA LYS A 26 -7.42 -30.42 9.61
C LYS A 26 -8.05 -30.08 8.28
N SER A 27 -9.00 -30.92 7.86
CA SER A 27 -10.09 -30.49 6.99
C SER A 27 -10.57 -29.12 7.49
N PRO A 28 -10.38 -28.02 6.74
CA PRO A 28 -11.06 -26.79 7.09
C PRO A 28 -12.53 -27.11 6.87
N SER A 29 -13.30 -27.17 7.96
CA SER A 29 -14.74 -27.08 7.87
C SER A 29 -15.09 -25.98 6.87
N ASN A 30 -16.08 -26.24 6.01
CA ASN A 30 -16.58 -25.31 4.99
C ASN A 30 -17.04 -23.94 5.56
N GLU A 31 -16.89 -23.71 6.86
CA GLU A 31 -17.12 -22.46 7.57
C GLU A 31 -15.93 -21.49 7.46
N SER A 32 -14.70 -21.96 7.25
CA SER A 32 -13.51 -21.07 7.16
C SER A 32 -13.35 -20.36 5.80
N LYS A 33 -14.12 -20.76 4.79
CA LYS A 33 -14.20 -20.04 3.50
C LYS A 33 -15.33 -19.02 3.44
N GLN A 34 -16.36 -19.14 4.30
CA GLN A 34 -17.42 -18.14 4.39
C GLN A 34 -17.04 -16.93 5.27
N GLN A 35 -16.07 -17.07 6.18
CA GLN A 35 -15.62 -15.97 7.03
C GLN A 35 -14.55 -15.04 6.41
N ALA A 36 -14.01 -15.38 5.23
CA ALA A 36 -13.12 -14.51 4.47
C ALA A 36 -13.83 -13.78 3.31
N GLU A 37 -15.06 -14.18 2.97
CA GLU A 37 -15.88 -13.58 1.91
C GLU A 37 -17.14 -12.87 2.42
N GLU A 38 -17.37 -12.81 3.75
CA GLU A 38 -18.07 -11.68 4.37
C GLU A 38 -17.16 -10.44 4.39
N SER A 39 -16.73 -10.08 3.17
CA SER A 39 -16.58 -8.70 2.80
C SER A 39 -17.78 -7.95 3.36
N LYS A 40 -17.54 -7.12 4.38
CA LYS A 40 -18.42 -6.02 4.69
C LYS A 40 -18.68 -5.36 3.34
N SER A 41 -19.86 -5.54 2.76
CA SER A 41 -20.37 -4.63 1.76
C SER A 41 -20.61 -3.31 2.50
N SER A 42 -19.53 -2.61 2.86
CA SER A 42 -19.62 -1.18 3.05
C SER A 42 -20.15 -0.69 1.73
N ASP A 43 -21.41 -0.27 1.70
CA ASP A 43 -22.06 0.20 0.49
C ASP A 43 -21.11 1.14 -0.23
N ILE A 44 -20.71 0.74 -1.45
CA ILE A 44 -19.77 1.52 -2.23
C ILE A 44 -20.47 2.85 -2.50
N ILE A 45 -19.83 3.94 -2.07
CA ILE A 45 -20.41 5.29 -2.15
C ILE A 45 -20.80 5.59 -3.60
N GLU A 46 -22.07 5.96 -3.80
CA GLU A 46 -22.57 6.47 -5.06
C GLU A 46 -22.51 8.00 -5.05
N LEU A 47 -21.76 8.56 -5.99
CA LEU A 47 -21.50 9.99 -6.08
C LEU A 47 -22.59 10.69 -6.88
N ASN A 48 -22.94 11.89 -6.43
CA ASN A 48 -23.88 12.79 -7.07
C ASN A 48 -23.52 14.24 -6.71
N ASN A 49 -24.26 15.18 -7.28
CA ASN A 49 -24.02 16.62 -7.06
C ASN A 49 -24.11 17.03 -5.58
N ALA A 50 -24.84 16.29 -4.74
CA ALA A 50 -25.01 16.61 -3.32
C ALA A 50 -23.79 16.20 -2.48
N ASN A 51 -23.04 15.15 -2.87
CA ASN A 51 -21.97 14.60 -2.05
C ASN A 51 -20.57 14.67 -2.68
N VAL A 52 -20.46 14.91 -3.99
CA VAL A 52 -19.17 14.86 -4.70
C VAL A 52 -18.15 15.86 -4.16
N LYS A 53 -18.61 17.05 -3.76
CA LYS A 53 -17.74 18.09 -3.19
C LYS A 53 -17.11 17.63 -1.88
N ALA A 54 -17.92 17.22 -0.91
CA ALA A 54 -17.44 16.73 0.38
C ALA A 54 -16.55 15.49 0.24
N PHE A 55 -16.88 14.59 -0.69
CA PHE A 55 -16.06 13.42 -0.96
C PHE A 55 -14.69 13.78 -1.56
N SER A 56 -14.66 14.75 -2.47
CA SER A 56 -13.42 15.24 -3.10
C SER A 56 -12.52 15.98 -2.09
N GLU A 57 -13.13 16.77 -1.19
CA GLU A 57 -12.42 17.38 -0.05
C GLU A 57 -11.82 16.30 0.87
N GLN A 58 -12.54 15.22 1.13
CA GLN A 58 -12.02 14.10 1.92
C GLN A 58 -10.81 13.42 1.26
N ILE A 59 -10.87 13.12 -0.05
CA ILE A 59 -9.72 12.54 -0.77
C ILE A 59 -8.51 13.47 -0.68
N SER A 60 -8.74 14.77 -0.91
CA SER A 60 -7.69 15.78 -0.88
C SER A 60 -7.02 15.87 0.48
N GLN A 61 -7.82 15.92 1.55
CA GLN A 61 -7.31 15.98 2.92
C GLN A 61 -6.49 14.75 3.28
N HIS A 62 -7.00 13.54 3.02
CA HIS A 62 -6.26 12.31 3.29
C HIS A 62 -4.97 12.20 2.46
N TYR A 63 -4.97 12.69 1.21
CA TYR A 63 -3.75 12.76 0.42
C TYR A 63 -2.70 13.65 1.11
N LEU A 64 -3.09 14.87 1.50
CA LEU A 64 -2.19 15.84 2.13
C LEU A 64 -1.63 15.30 3.46
N GLU A 65 -2.46 14.63 4.26
CA GLU A 65 -2.05 14.00 5.51
C GLU A 65 -1.06 12.85 5.29
N LEU A 66 -1.37 11.93 4.37
CA LEU A 66 -0.47 10.82 4.06
C LEU A 66 0.85 11.30 3.44
N GLN A 67 0.80 12.29 2.56
CA GLN A 67 2.00 12.87 1.97
C GLN A 67 2.87 13.54 3.03
N ALA A 68 2.30 14.37 3.90
CA ALA A 68 3.03 15.05 4.97
C ALA A 68 3.69 14.01 5.89
N ALA A 69 2.94 13.01 6.36
CA ALA A 69 3.49 11.97 7.21
C ALA A 69 4.64 11.19 6.55
N LEU A 70 4.56 10.93 5.23
CA LEU A 70 5.62 10.29 4.47
C LEU A 70 6.89 11.14 4.42
N LEU A 71 6.75 12.43 4.06
CA LEU A 71 7.87 13.35 3.91
C LEU A 71 8.50 13.69 5.27
N ASP A 72 7.70 13.90 6.31
CA ASP A 72 8.19 14.18 7.65
C ASP A 72 9.05 13.02 8.17
N SER A 73 8.58 11.77 8.01
CA SER A 73 9.37 10.59 8.38
C SER A 73 10.63 10.44 7.53
N PHE A 74 10.56 10.74 6.23
CA PHE A 74 11.71 10.71 5.34
C PHE A 74 12.77 11.72 5.76
N TYR A 75 12.40 12.98 6.01
CA TYR A 75 13.34 14.02 6.42
C TYR A 75 13.94 13.74 7.79
N ALA A 76 13.15 13.32 8.77
CA ALA A 76 13.67 12.95 10.09
C ALA A 76 14.71 11.81 10.00
N ALA A 77 14.41 10.79 9.20
CA ALA A 77 15.33 9.69 8.98
C ALA A 77 16.59 10.11 8.21
N ARG A 78 16.46 11.04 7.24
CA ARG A 78 17.60 11.60 6.50
C ARG A 78 18.52 12.42 7.39
N GLU A 79 17.97 13.26 8.25
CA GLU A 79 18.73 14.05 9.23
C GLU A 79 19.49 13.14 10.23
N ALA A 80 18.89 12.01 10.58
CA ALA A 80 19.49 11.01 11.46
C ALA A 80 20.43 10.01 10.74
N ASP A 81 20.58 10.10 9.41
CA ASP A 81 21.27 9.10 8.57
C ASP A 81 20.79 7.66 8.82
N ASN A 82 19.48 7.49 8.98
CA ASN A 82 18.84 6.25 9.40
C ASN A 82 17.77 5.78 8.41
N SER A 83 18.20 5.31 7.24
CA SER A 83 17.27 4.80 6.20
C SER A 83 16.36 3.67 6.69
N TYR A 84 16.83 2.86 7.64
CA TYR A 84 16.05 1.77 8.23
C TYR A 84 14.78 2.26 8.93
N GLU A 85 14.85 3.38 9.66
CA GLU A 85 13.69 3.95 10.35
C GLU A 85 12.60 4.40 9.36
N PHE A 86 12.99 5.10 8.30
CA PHE A 86 12.05 5.46 7.23
C PHE A 86 11.43 4.23 6.57
N ILE A 87 12.24 3.21 6.28
CA ILE A 87 11.75 1.98 5.63
C ILE A 87 10.72 1.26 6.51
N GLN A 88 10.95 1.20 7.82
CA GLN A 88 10.02 0.56 8.74
C GLN A 88 8.73 1.36 8.86
N PHE A 89 8.83 2.69 9.00
CA PHE A 89 7.68 3.57 8.97
C PHE A 89 6.84 3.37 7.71
N ARG A 90 7.49 3.50 6.53
CA ARG A 90 6.85 3.38 5.23
C ARG A 90 6.18 2.03 5.06
N ASN A 91 6.89 0.94 5.30
CA ASN A 91 6.40 -0.42 4.99
C ASN A 91 5.31 -0.90 5.96
N ARG A 92 5.37 -0.53 7.23
CA ARG A 92 4.49 -1.11 8.27
C ARG A 92 3.36 -0.20 8.71
N TYR A 93 3.58 1.11 8.75
CA TYR A 93 2.59 2.04 9.30
C TYR A 93 1.91 2.81 8.18
N TRP A 94 2.71 3.43 7.33
CA TRP A 94 2.20 4.27 6.26
C TRP A 94 1.50 3.46 5.15
N THR A 95 2.07 2.33 4.74
CA THR A 95 1.51 1.50 3.65
C THR A 95 0.12 0.95 3.99
N ASP A 96 -0.11 0.58 5.25
CA ASP A 96 -1.39 0.01 5.67
C ASP A 96 -2.53 1.04 5.56
N GLU A 97 -2.32 2.25 6.07
CA GLU A 97 -3.33 3.32 5.96
C GLU A 97 -3.51 3.76 4.50
N TYR A 98 -2.42 3.86 3.73
CA TYR A 98 -2.49 4.13 2.29
C TYR A 98 -3.34 3.09 1.56
N ILE A 99 -3.08 1.78 1.74
CA ILE A 99 -3.81 0.72 1.03
C ILE A 99 -5.30 0.75 1.38
N LYS A 100 -5.63 0.92 2.66
CA LYS A 100 -7.02 1.03 3.13
C LYS A 100 -7.76 2.16 2.41
N LEU A 101 -7.16 3.35 2.37
CA LEU A 101 -7.76 4.53 1.73
C LEU A 101 -7.78 4.40 0.20
N LYS A 102 -6.70 3.92 -0.41
CA LYS A 102 -6.61 3.63 -1.84
C LYS A 102 -7.75 2.70 -2.25
N ASN A 103 -7.94 1.58 -1.55
CA ASN A 103 -9.00 0.63 -1.88
C ASN A 103 -10.40 1.26 -1.80
N LYS A 104 -10.66 2.05 -0.76
CA LYS A 104 -11.91 2.83 -0.63
C LYS A 104 -12.12 3.74 -1.85
N TYR A 105 -11.10 4.48 -2.25
CA TYR A 105 -11.21 5.46 -3.33
C TYR A 105 -11.24 4.84 -4.72
N THR A 106 -10.47 3.79 -4.98
CA THR A 106 -10.56 3.01 -6.22
C THR A 106 -11.94 2.38 -6.38
N ALA A 107 -12.53 1.86 -5.29
CA ALA A 107 -13.90 1.33 -5.34
C ALA A 107 -14.93 2.43 -5.69
N ALA A 108 -14.85 3.59 -5.02
CA ALA A 108 -15.70 4.73 -5.33
C ALA A 108 -15.50 5.24 -6.76
N PHE A 109 -14.27 5.35 -7.25
CA PHE A 109 -13.98 5.75 -8.63
C PHE A 109 -14.63 4.79 -9.62
N ASN A 110 -14.41 3.49 -9.45
CA ASN A 110 -14.93 2.46 -10.35
C ASN A 110 -16.45 2.45 -10.43
N LYS A 111 -17.14 2.63 -9.29
CA LYS A 111 -18.60 2.72 -9.23
C LYS A 111 -19.14 3.98 -9.94
N ASN A 112 -18.38 5.07 -9.95
CA ASN A 112 -18.85 6.39 -10.35
C ASN A 112 -18.17 6.94 -11.62
N LYS A 113 -17.50 6.10 -12.42
CA LYS A 113 -16.77 6.52 -13.63
C LYS A 113 -17.59 7.41 -14.56
N ALA A 114 -18.85 7.04 -14.82
CA ALA A 114 -19.71 7.81 -15.72
C ALA A 114 -20.03 9.20 -15.16
N PHE A 115 -20.27 9.31 -13.85
CA PHE A 115 -20.52 10.60 -13.19
C PHE A 115 -19.25 11.48 -13.14
N LEU A 116 -18.08 10.86 -12.99
CA LEU A 116 -16.81 11.56 -12.84
C LEU A 116 -16.11 11.91 -14.16
N ALA A 117 -16.59 11.44 -15.32
CA ALA A 117 -15.88 11.54 -16.60
C ALA A 117 -15.34 12.94 -16.91
N ASP A 118 -16.15 13.98 -16.64
CA ASP A 118 -15.80 15.39 -16.86
C ASP A 118 -15.69 16.18 -15.55
N HIS A 119 -15.73 15.51 -14.40
CA HIS A 119 -15.69 16.18 -13.10
C HIS A 119 -14.23 16.50 -12.71
N PRO A 120 -13.90 17.73 -12.25
CA PRO A 120 -12.53 18.11 -11.88
C PRO A 120 -11.88 17.18 -10.85
N SER A 121 -12.69 16.59 -9.96
CA SER A 121 -12.20 15.66 -8.92
C SER A 121 -11.73 14.30 -9.43
N ALA A 122 -11.99 13.93 -10.69
CA ALA A 122 -11.53 12.67 -11.26
C ALA A 122 -10.00 12.53 -11.21
N GLN A 123 -9.28 13.64 -11.32
CA GLN A 123 -7.81 13.66 -11.24
C GLN A 123 -7.28 13.29 -9.85
N LEU A 124 -8.07 13.49 -8.78
CA LEU A 124 -7.64 13.18 -7.41
C LEU A 124 -7.33 11.69 -7.22
N TYR A 125 -8.03 10.79 -7.93
CA TYR A 125 -7.82 9.35 -7.80
C TYR A 125 -6.45 8.92 -8.34
N ALA A 126 -6.06 9.44 -9.51
CA ALA A 126 -4.74 9.17 -10.08
C ALA A 126 -3.62 9.79 -9.23
N ILE A 127 -3.83 11.01 -8.72
CA ILE A 127 -2.88 11.65 -7.79
C ILE A 127 -2.73 10.82 -6.51
N PHE A 128 -3.83 10.32 -5.95
CA PHE A 128 -3.81 9.46 -4.76
C PHE A 128 -3.07 8.15 -5.04
N GLU A 129 -3.30 7.53 -6.20
CA GLU A 129 -2.57 6.33 -6.60
C GLU A 129 -1.07 6.58 -6.75
N ASN A 130 -0.66 7.74 -7.27
CA ASN A 130 0.75 8.07 -7.47
C ASN A 130 1.58 8.13 -6.18
N LEU A 131 0.93 8.35 -5.03
CA LEU A 131 1.59 8.51 -3.74
C LEU A 131 2.43 7.28 -3.34
N ILE A 132 2.05 6.06 -3.76
CA ILE A 132 2.85 4.86 -3.48
C ILE A 132 4.20 4.87 -4.18
N TYR A 133 4.28 5.44 -5.39
CA TYR A 133 5.50 5.49 -6.18
C TYR A 133 6.47 6.51 -5.61
N ILE A 134 5.97 7.67 -5.17
CA ILE A 134 6.76 8.64 -4.39
C ILE A 134 7.41 7.94 -3.19
N GLY A 135 6.62 7.20 -2.40
CA GLY A 135 7.16 6.46 -1.24
C GLY A 135 8.09 5.29 -1.60
N LEU A 136 8.03 4.75 -2.82
CA LEU A 136 9.01 3.77 -3.31
C LEU A 136 10.31 4.45 -3.72
N ASP A 137 10.23 5.57 -4.43
CA ASP A 137 11.40 6.30 -4.91
C ASP A 137 12.19 6.93 -3.77
N LEU A 138 11.52 7.48 -2.77
CA LEU A 138 12.20 7.93 -1.55
C LEU A 138 12.92 6.78 -0.85
N LYS A 139 12.29 5.60 -0.77
CA LYS A 139 12.87 4.41 -0.12
C LYS A 139 14.11 3.93 -0.89
N ASN A 140 13.99 3.74 -2.19
CA ASN A 140 15.05 3.21 -3.02
C ASN A 140 16.19 4.22 -3.12
N GLY A 141 15.85 5.50 -3.32
CA GLY A 141 16.83 6.59 -3.33
C GLY A 141 17.63 6.67 -2.04
N PHE A 142 16.98 6.50 -0.88
CA PHE A 142 17.69 6.52 0.40
C PHE A 142 18.56 5.27 0.62
N LEU A 143 18.07 4.09 0.23
CA LEU A 143 18.84 2.84 0.31
C LEU A 143 20.09 2.87 -0.58
N ASP A 144 19.96 3.41 -1.78
CA ASP A 144 21.01 3.40 -2.80
C ASP A 144 21.88 4.66 -2.75
N ALA A 145 21.68 5.53 -1.76
CA ALA A 145 22.31 6.86 -1.65
C ALA A 145 22.18 7.69 -2.94
N ASN A 146 21.05 7.54 -3.64
CA ASN A 146 20.73 8.21 -4.88
C ASN A 146 19.93 9.49 -4.62
N GLU A 147 20.67 10.59 -4.46
CA GLU A 147 20.14 11.94 -4.21
C GLU A 147 19.22 12.44 -5.32
N GLU A 148 19.53 12.14 -6.59
CA GLU A 148 18.69 12.55 -7.72
C GLU A 148 17.31 11.91 -7.66
N GLN A 149 17.25 10.61 -7.33
CA GLN A 149 15.98 9.90 -7.17
C GLN A 149 15.17 10.45 -5.99
N MET A 150 15.83 10.73 -4.86
CA MET A 150 15.15 11.33 -3.69
C MET A 150 14.58 12.72 -4.03
N GLN A 151 15.36 13.57 -4.70
CA GLN A 151 14.91 14.90 -5.09
C GLN A 151 13.77 14.84 -6.10
N SER A 152 13.85 13.96 -7.10
CA SER A 152 12.77 13.76 -8.08
C SER A 152 11.46 13.35 -7.42
N ALA A 153 11.52 12.49 -6.41
CA ALA A 153 10.35 12.07 -5.63
C ALA A 153 9.77 13.21 -4.78
N ILE A 154 10.61 14.04 -4.15
CA ILE A 154 10.19 15.25 -3.42
C ILE A 154 9.49 16.23 -4.37
N ASP A 155 10.07 16.47 -5.55
CA ASP A 155 9.48 17.37 -6.53
C ASP A 155 8.15 16.83 -7.07
N ALA A 156 8.04 15.51 -7.25
CA ALA A 156 6.79 14.86 -7.62
C ALA A 156 5.71 15.03 -6.53
N ALA A 157 6.08 14.85 -5.27
CA ALA A 157 5.18 15.10 -4.13
C ALA A 157 4.70 16.54 -4.11
N GLU A 158 5.59 17.52 -4.28
CA GLU A 158 5.20 18.92 -4.27
C GLU A 158 4.30 19.27 -5.46
N ARG A 159 4.61 18.79 -6.67
CA ARG A 159 3.74 18.98 -7.84
C ARG A 159 2.33 18.44 -7.61
N ASP A 160 2.22 17.24 -7.06
CA ASP A 160 0.93 16.62 -6.81
C ASP A 160 0.16 17.31 -5.68
N LYS A 161 0.85 17.77 -4.62
CA LYS A 161 0.26 18.64 -3.59
C LYS A 161 -0.36 19.89 -4.20
N GLN A 162 0.36 20.57 -5.09
CA GLN A 162 -0.15 21.78 -5.74
C GLN A 162 -1.37 21.49 -6.61
N LYS A 163 -1.40 20.36 -7.34
CA LYS A 163 -2.59 19.93 -8.09
C LYS A 163 -3.77 19.67 -7.17
N VAL A 164 -3.58 18.99 -6.04
CA VAL A 164 -4.64 18.74 -5.06
C VAL A 164 -5.21 20.05 -4.54
N LEU A 165 -4.34 20.99 -4.13
CA LEU A 165 -4.76 22.30 -3.65
C LEU A 165 -5.49 23.11 -4.74
N GLN A 166 -5.11 22.96 -6.00
CA GLN A 166 -5.80 23.60 -7.11
C GLN A 166 -7.19 22.99 -7.33
N ILE A 167 -7.30 21.65 -7.38
CA ILE A 167 -8.58 20.96 -7.50
C ILE A 167 -9.53 21.34 -6.35
N MET A 168 -9.02 21.45 -5.12
CA MET A 168 -9.81 21.91 -3.98
C MET A 168 -10.40 23.33 -4.15
N LYS A 169 -9.71 24.20 -4.89
CA LYS A 169 -10.23 25.54 -5.23
C LYS A 169 -11.26 25.45 -6.34
N ASP A 170 -11.04 24.61 -7.34
CA ASP A 170 -11.91 24.48 -8.53
C ASP A 170 -13.25 23.80 -8.20
N ILE A 171 -13.30 22.96 -7.17
CA ILE A 171 -14.55 22.33 -6.68
C ILE A 171 -15.32 23.20 -5.66
N ARG A 172 -14.83 24.41 -5.36
CA ARG A 172 -15.37 25.26 -4.29
C ARG A 172 -16.49 26.19 -4.75
#